data_AF-A0A1Y0M8V7-F1
#
_entry.id   AF-A0A1Y0M8V7-F1
#
_cell.length_a   1.000
_cell.length_b   1.000
_cell.length_c   1.000
_cell.angle_alpha   90.00
_cell.angle_beta   90.00
_cell.angle_gamma   90.00
#
_symmetry.space_group_name_H-M   'P 1'
#
loop_
_entity.id
_entity.type
_entity.pdbx_description
1 polymer ?
#
loop_
_entity_poly.entity_id
_entity_poly.type
_entity_poly.pdbx_seq_one_letter_code
_entity_poly.pdbx_strand_id
1 'polypeptide(L)'
;MKKIIICLLLFNAFISFSQELTGDELLEKSIQFHDPNNNWATFEGAFFVTMETPEKSARKSSIRINLPKEHFSVKAIRDTIVTEYTVDKGACSIAINGNTDPSEALKKKHNLSCERANLYKNYYTFLYGLPMKLKDEGTIIHQNVEKRKFKGKEYLVLKATYNKEVGKDTWYFYFNPKTYAMEVYQFYKEKKDSGEYILLSGLETINEIKMPKNRAWYYNKNEGYLGTDILTTN
;
A
#
# COMPACT_ATOMS: atom_id res chain seq x y z
N MET A 1 0.82 -71.92 36.18
CA MET A 1 0.48 -71.21 34.93
C MET A 1 0.24 -69.75 35.26
N LYS A 2 1.24 -68.87 35.07
CA LYS A 2 1.14 -67.43 35.38
C LYS A 2 0.45 -66.72 34.21
N LYS A 3 -0.69 -66.07 34.47
CA LYS A 3 -1.45 -65.28 33.49
C LYS A 3 -0.68 -63.99 33.18
N ILE A 4 -0.25 -63.83 31.93
CA ILE A 4 0.36 -62.60 31.42
C ILE A 4 -0.78 -61.67 31.02
N ILE A 5 -0.93 -60.56 31.74
CA ILE A 5 -1.88 -59.49 31.40
C ILE A 5 -1.19 -58.62 30.36
N ILE A 6 -1.65 -58.70 29.12
CA ILE A 6 -1.18 -57.85 28.02
C ILE A 6 -1.89 -56.50 28.15
N CYS A 7 -1.16 -55.47 28.59
CA CYS A 7 -1.60 -54.09 28.52
C CYS A 7 -1.52 -53.62 27.05
N LEU A 8 -2.67 -53.44 26.40
CA LEU A 8 -2.76 -52.75 25.11
C LEU A 8 -2.55 -51.24 25.33
N LEU A 9 -1.38 -50.73 24.95
CA LEU A 9 -1.11 -49.30 24.84
C LEU A 9 -1.75 -48.78 23.55
N LEU A 10 -2.88 -48.09 23.66
CA LEU A 10 -3.50 -47.34 22.56
C LEU A 10 -2.67 -46.08 22.28
N PHE A 11 -1.79 -46.14 21.29
CA PHE A 11 -1.14 -44.96 20.71
C PHE A 11 -2.19 -44.17 19.92
N ASN A 12 -2.78 -43.15 20.54
CA ASN A 12 -3.52 -42.12 19.81
C ASN A 12 -2.49 -41.25 19.09
N ALA A 13 -2.28 -41.52 17.80
CA ALA A 13 -1.55 -40.62 16.93
C ALA A 13 -2.38 -39.34 16.76
N PHE A 14 -1.99 -38.28 17.48
CA PHE A 14 -2.49 -36.94 17.19
C PHE A 14 -1.94 -36.53 15.82
N ILE A 15 -2.76 -36.69 14.78
CA ILE A 15 -2.48 -36.11 13.46
C ILE A 15 -2.72 -34.61 13.61
N SER A 16 -1.66 -33.88 13.93
CA SER A 16 -1.68 -32.42 13.88
C SER A 16 -1.78 -32.00 12.41
N PHE A 17 -2.99 -31.68 11.96
CA PHE A 17 -3.17 -30.93 10.73
C PHE A 17 -2.59 -29.53 10.94
N SER A 18 -1.41 -29.28 10.40
CA SER A 18 -0.93 -27.91 10.22
C SER A 18 -1.89 -27.24 9.24
N GLN A 19 -2.80 -26.40 9.73
CA GLN A 19 -3.62 -25.57 8.85
C GLN A 19 -2.69 -24.65 8.06
N GLU A 20 -2.80 -24.68 6.74
CA GLU A 20 -2.08 -23.75 5.88
C GLU A 20 -2.75 -22.37 6.00
N LEU A 21 -1.95 -21.35 6.28
CA LEU A 21 -2.42 -19.96 6.39
C LEU A 21 -3.03 -19.52 5.06
N THR A 22 -4.29 -19.12 5.08
CA THR A 22 -4.97 -18.63 3.86
C THR A 22 -4.59 -17.19 3.55
N GLY A 23 -4.87 -16.75 2.31
CA GLY A 23 -4.67 -15.36 1.88
C GLY A 23 -5.42 -14.38 2.77
N ASP A 24 -6.68 -14.65 3.08
CA ASP A 24 -7.48 -13.77 3.92
C ASP A 24 -6.94 -13.73 5.36
N GLU A 25 -6.54 -14.88 5.93
CA GLU A 25 -5.94 -14.92 7.26
C GLU A 25 -4.60 -14.16 7.32
N LEU A 26 -3.78 -14.24 6.27
CA LEU A 26 -2.54 -13.46 6.16
C LEU A 26 -2.85 -11.96 6.09
N LEU A 27 -3.84 -11.56 5.30
CA LEU A 27 -4.26 -10.16 5.19
C LEU A 27 -4.76 -9.63 6.54
N GLU A 28 -5.61 -10.36 7.25
CA GLU A 28 -6.10 -9.98 8.58
C GLU A 28 -4.96 -9.81 9.58
N LYS A 29 -3.99 -10.74 9.60
CA LYS A 29 -2.82 -10.63 10.48
C LYS A 29 -1.97 -9.40 10.17
N SER A 30 -1.83 -9.05 8.88
CA SER A 30 -1.12 -7.84 8.49
C SER A 30 -1.87 -6.57 8.88
N ILE A 31 -3.19 -6.53 8.65
CA ILE A 31 -4.04 -5.41 9.09
C ILE A 31 -3.94 -5.25 10.61
N GLN A 32 -3.99 -6.33 11.39
CA GLN A 32 -3.83 -6.25 12.85
C GLN A 32 -2.47 -5.68 13.27
N PHE A 33 -1.40 -5.95 12.52
CA PHE A 33 -0.09 -5.36 12.79
C PHE A 33 -0.08 -3.84 12.52
N HIS A 34 -0.68 -3.43 11.40
CA HIS A 34 -0.63 -2.06 10.88
C HIS A 34 -1.69 -1.14 11.52
N ASP A 35 -2.89 -1.63 11.76
CA ASP A 35 -4.05 -0.88 12.27
C ASP A 35 -4.83 -1.73 13.30
N PRO A 36 -4.26 -1.95 14.51
CA PRO A 36 -4.86 -2.82 15.52
C PRO A 36 -6.20 -2.32 16.07
N ASN A 37 -6.49 -1.02 15.89
CA ASN A 37 -7.69 -0.35 16.39
C ASN A 37 -8.74 -0.11 15.28
N ASN A 38 -8.49 -0.58 14.05
CA ASN A 38 -9.37 -0.41 12.90
C ASN A 38 -9.70 1.07 12.60
N ASN A 39 -8.70 1.95 12.77
CA ASN A 39 -8.80 3.40 12.58
C ASN A 39 -8.85 3.80 11.09
N TRP A 40 -8.47 2.93 10.16
CA TRP A 40 -8.42 3.28 8.74
C TRP A 40 -9.79 3.68 8.20
N ALA A 41 -10.88 2.99 8.56
CA ALA A 41 -12.21 3.29 8.03
C ALA A 41 -12.70 4.71 8.39
N THR A 42 -12.22 5.27 9.50
CA THR A 42 -12.57 6.60 9.99
C THR A 42 -11.41 7.60 9.87
N PHE A 43 -10.39 7.27 9.06
CA PHE A 43 -9.17 8.06 8.98
C PHE A 43 -9.44 9.52 8.62
N GLU A 44 -9.05 10.42 9.53
CA GLU A 44 -8.91 11.85 9.31
C GLU A 44 -7.51 12.28 9.75
N GLY A 45 -6.64 12.59 8.80
CA GLY A 45 -5.26 12.92 9.11
C GLY A 45 -4.58 13.72 8.03
N ALA A 46 -3.43 14.29 8.39
CA ALA A 46 -2.53 14.93 7.48
C ALA A 46 -1.11 14.39 7.66
N PHE A 47 -0.36 14.30 6.58
CA PHE A 47 1.01 13.83 6.57
C PHE A 47 1.80 14.43 5.41
N PHE A 48 3.12 14.31 5.47
CA PHE A 48 4.02 14.86 4.47
C PHE A 48 4.77 13.75 3.76
N VAL A 49 4.90 13.91 2.45
CA VAL A 49 5.68 13.00 1.61
C VAL A 49 6.71 13.80 0.85
N THR A 50 7.98 13.48 1.07
CA THR A 50 9.07 13.97 0.24
C THR A 50 9.41 12.90 -0.79
N MET A 51 9.19 13.20 -2.06
CA MET A 51 9.52 12.31 -3.17
C MET A 51 10.87 12.72 -3.76
N GLU A 52 11.85 11.84 -3.66
CA GLU A 52 13.18 11.99 -4.24
C GLU A 52 13.29 11.11 -5.48
N THR A 53 13.71 11.68 -6.61
CA THR A 53 13.90 10.95 -7.87
C THR A 53 15.24 11.37 -8.46
N PRO A 54 15.97 10.47 -9.16
CA PRO A 54 17.22 10.84 -9.82
C PRO A 54 17.07 12.11 -10.68
N GLU A 55 18.10 12.97 -10.63
CA GLU A 55 18.25 14.16 -11.47
C GLU A 55 17.15 15.23 -11.34
N LYS A 56 16.27 15.14 -10.33
CA LYS A 56 15.23 16.15 -10.09
C LYS A 56 15.25 16.60 -8.63
N SER A 57 14.85 17.84 -8.42
CA SER A 57 14.61 18.36 -7.07
C SER A 57 13.48 17.57 -6.40
N ALA A 58 13.64 17.41 -5.08
CA ALA A 58 12.65 16.75 -4.25
C ALA A 58 11.29 17.46 -4.35
N ARG A 59 10.22 16.68 -4.50
CA ARG A 59 8.85 17.21 -4.40
C ARG A 59 8.36 17.01 -2.98
N LYS A 60 8.01 18.09 -2.30
CA LYS A 60 7.44 18.06 -0.96
C LYS A 60 5.93 18.19 -1.07
N SER A 61 5.21 17.18 -0.62
CA SER A 61 3.76 17.13 -0.64
C SER A 61 3.23 17.17 0.79
N SER A 62 2.30 18.08 1.08
CA SER A 62 1.42 18.00 2.26
C SER A 62 0.10 17.41 1.81
N ILE A 63 -0.30 16.29 2.42
CA ILE A 63 -1.50 15.54 2.08
C ILE A 63 -2.45 15.56 3.26
N ARG A 64 -3.74 15.79 3.01
CA ARG A 64 -4.82 15.61 3.97
C ARG A 64 -5.85 14.65 3.40
N ILE A 65 -6.27 13.68 4.21
CA ILE A 65 -7.34 12.73 3.89
C ILE A 65 -8.33 12.76 5.05
N ASN A 66 -9.62 12.86 4.72
CA ASN A 66 -10.71 12.57 5.63
C ASN A 66 -11.69 11.66 4.89
N LEU A 67 -11.63 10.36 5.20
CA LEU A 67 -12.44 9.34 4.53
C LEU A 67 -13.94 9.51 4.83
N PRO A 68 -14.39 9.71 6.08
CA PRO A 68 -15.82 9.92 6.36
C PRO A 68 -16.44 11.12 5.65
N LYS A 69 -15.66 12.18 5.39
CA LYS A 69 -16.14 13.38 4.69
C LYS A 69 -15.87 13.34 3.18
N GLU A 70 -15.28 12.27 2.66
CA GLU A 70 -14.85 12.14 1.26
C GLU A 70 -13.99 13.32 0.80
N HIS A 71 -13.07 13.75 1.67
CA HIS A 71 -12.22 14.90 1.45
C HIS A 71 -10.76 14.48 1.26
N PHE A 72 -10.15 14.99 0.21
CA PHE A 72 -8.73 14.85 -0.08
C PHE A 72 -8.15 16.19 -0.50
N SER A 73 -6.98 16.53 0.00
CA SER A 73 -6.17 17.60 -0.58
C SER A 73 -4.70 17.26 -0.61
N VAL A 74 -4.01 17.77 -1.62
CA VAL A 74 -2.56 17.72 -1.72
C VAL A 74 -2.01 19.06 -2.19
N LYS A 75 -1.09 19.61 -1.41
CA LYS A 75 -0.25 20.75 -1.77
C LYS A 75 1.16 20.25 -2.03
N ALA A 76 1.60 20.32 -3.28
CA ALA A 76 2.91 19.88 -3.71
C ALA A 76 3.78 21.06 -4.15
N ILE A 77 5.00 21.09 -3.62
CA ILE A 77 6.03 22.08 -3.92
C ILE A 77 7.19 21.37 -4.60
N ARG A 78 7.62 21.89 -5.75
CA ARG A 78 8.87 21.51 -6.41
C ARG A 78 9.48 22.76 -7.05
N ASP A 79 10.75 23.01 -6.75
CA ASP A 79 11.43 24.24 -7.14
C ASP A 79 10.61 25.47 -6.71
N THR A 80 10.20 26.31 -7.66
CA THR A 80 9.37 27.50 -7.44
C THR A 80 7.87 27.26 -7.67
N ILE A 81 7.48 26.05 -8.09
CA ILE A 81 6.10 25.74 -8.45
C ILE A 81 5.38 25.07 -7.29
N VAL A 82 4.27 25.68 -6.89
CA VAL A 82 3.32 25.18 -5.90
C VAL A 82 2.04 24.80 -6.62
N THR A 83 1.60 23.56 -6.49
CA THR A 83 0.31 23.08 -7.01
C THR A 83 -0.53 22.55 -5.88
N GLU A 84 -1.83 22.85 -5.91
CA GLU A 84 -2.78 22.41 -4.91
C GLU A 84 -3.97 21.78 -5.61
N TYR A 85 -4.37 20.61 -5.13
CA TYR A 85 -5.57 19.92 -5.55
C TYR A 85 -6.43 19.66 -4.33
N THR A 86 -7.73 19.91 -4.43
CA THR A 86 -8.71 19.45 -3.45
C THR A 86 -9.81 18.68 -4.18
N VAL A 87 -10.22 17.55 -3.61
CA VAL A 87 -11.41 16.81 -4.00
C VAL A 87 -12.27 16.67 -2.74
N ASP A 88 -13.45 17.28 -2.74
CA ASP A 88 -14.39 17.28 -1.62
C ASP A 88 -15.74 16.77 -2.11
N LYS A 89 -16.13 15.55 -1.70
CA LYS A 89 -17.36 14.89 -2.17
C LYS A 89 -17.51 14.90 -3.69
N GLY A 90 -16.40 14.70 -4.39
CA GLY A 90 -16.31 14.70 -5.86
C GLY A 90 -16.12 16.09 -6.50
N ALA A 91 -16.39 17.19 -5.79
CA ALA A 91 -16.10 18.53 -6.28
C ALA A 91 -14.58 18.76 -6.27
N CYS A 92 -14.04 19.24 -7.39
CA CYS A 92 -12.61 19.42 -7.60
C CYS A 92 -12.25 20.91 -7.65
N SER A 93 -11.18 21.29 -6.95
CA SER A 93 -10.56 22.61 -7.09
C SER A 93 -9.05 22.46 -7.29
N ILE A 94 -8.48 23.41 -8.04
CA ILE A 94 -7.08 23.41 -8.45
C ILE A 94 -6.52 24.80 -8.23
N ALA A 95 -5.37 24.89 -7.55
CA ALA A 95 -4.60 26.13 -7.47
C ALA A 95 -3.15 25.92 -7.92
N ILE A 96 -2.55 26.99 -8.42
CA ILE A 96 -1.12 27.02 -8.75
C ILE A 96 -0.52 28.35 -8.32
N ASN A 97 0.58 28.31 -7.56
CA ASN A 97 1.26 29.48 -7.01
C ASN A 97 0.31 30.46 -6.32
N GLY A 98 -0.69 29.94 -5.60
CA GLY A 98 -1.72 30.74 -4.91
C GLY A 98 -2.87 31.23 -5.77
N ASN A 99 -2.82 31.09 -7.11
CA ASN A 99 -3.97 31.36 -7.97
C ASN A 99 -4.99 30.22 -7.88
N THR A 100 -6.14 30.48 -7.26
CA THR A 100 -7.24 29.52 -7.04
C THR A 100 -8.20 29.36 -8.21
N ASP A 101 -8.09 30.21 -9.24
CA ASP A 101 -8.83 30.08 -10.49
C ASP A 101 -7.88 30.24 -11.69
N PRO A 102 -6.98 29.27 -11.90
CA PRO A 102 -6.01 29.35 -12.98
C PRO A 102 -6.71 29.26 -14.34
N SER A 103 -6.28 30.11 -15.28
CA SER A 103 -6.79 30.06 -16.65
C SER A 103 -6.52 28.70 -17.31
N GLU A 104 -7.32 28.33 -18.30
CA GLU A 104 -7.14 27.08 -19.05
C GLU A 104 -5.75 26.97 -19.70
N ALA A 105 -5.17 28.09 -20.14
CA ALA A 105 -3.81 28.14 -20.65
C ALA A 105 -2.78 27.75 -19.57
N LEU A 106 -2.96 28.21 -18.32
CA LEU A 106 -2.09 27.90 -17.20
C LEU A 106 -2.25 26.45 -16.76
N LYS A 107 -3.49 25.94 -16.68
CA LYS A 107 -3.79 24.54 -16.41
C LYS A 107 -3.13 23.63 -17.44
N LYS A 108 -3.27 23.92 -18.73
CA LYS A 108 -2.63 23.16 -19.82
C LYS A 108 -1.11 23.20 -19.74
N LYS A 109 -0.52 24.38 -19.52
CA LYS A 109 0.95 24.54 -19.40
C LYS A 109 1.55 23.68 -18.29
N HIS A 110 0.82 23.51 -17.18
CA HIS A 110 1.29 22.77 -16.01
C HIS A 110 0.64 21.39 -15.85
N ASN A 111 -0.10 20.91 -16.87
CA ASN A 111 -0.83 19.65 -16.86
C ASN A 111 -1.73 19.47 -15.62
N LEU A 112 -2.45 20.53 -15.24
CA LEU A 112 -3.37 20.52 -14.10
C LEU A 112 -4.77 20.15 -14.59
N SER A 113 -5.39 19.17 -13.93
CA SER A 113 -6.76 18.74 -14.27
C SER A 113 -7.44 18.03 -13.10
N CYS A 114 -8.77 17.89 -13.15
CA CYS A 114 -9.53 17.19 -12.12
C CYS A 114 -9.37 15.67 -12.20
N GLU A 115 -9.04 15.13 -13.37
CA GLU A 115 -8.60 13.73 -13.50
C GLU A 115 -7.30 13.52 -12.72
N ARG A 116 -6.36 14.48 -12.79
CA ARG A 116 -5.12 14.42 -12.02
C ARG A 116 -5.35 14.57 -10.51
N ALA A 117 -6.29 15.41 -10.11
CA ALA A 117 -6.73 15.52 -8.71
C ALA A 117 -7.24 14.17 -8.18
N ASN A 118 -8.13 13.52 -8.94
CA ASN A 118 -8.68 12.21 -8.58
C ASN A 118 -7.63 11.09 -8.63
N LEU A 119 -6.69 11.15 -9.59
CA LEU A 119 -5.54 10.24 -9.63
C LEU A 119 -4.72 10.34 -8.34
N TYR A 120 -4.39 11.55 -7.89
CA TYR A 120 -3.68 11.73 -6.63
C TYR A 120 -4.47 11.29 -5.42
N LYS A 121 -5.78 11.60 -5.35
CA LYS A 121 -6.67 11.09 -4.30
C LYS A 121 -6.57 9.58 -4.19
N ASN A 122 -6.75 8.88 -5.31
CA ASN A 122 -6.74 7.42 -5.36
C ASN A 122 -5.35 6.86 -5.03
N TYR A 123 -4.30 7.47 -5.59
CA TYR A 123 -2.92 7.05 -5.38
C TYR A 123 -2.48 7.15 -3.92
N TYR A 124 -2.63 8.31 -3.28
CA TYR A 124 -2.21 8.49 -1.89
C TYR A 124 -3.11 7.70 -0.94
N THR A 125 -4.43 7.71 -1.15
CA THR A 125 -5.35 6.91 -0.30
C THR A 125 -5.05 5.42 -0.40
N PHE A 126 -4.73 4.90 -1.60
CA PHE A 126 -4.35 3.50 -1.77
C PHE A 126 -3.03 3.18 -1.06
N LEU A 127 -1.94 3.86 -1.41
CA LEU A 127 -0.60 3.51 -0.91
C LEU A 127 -0.41 3.69 0.59
N TYR A 128 -1.06 4.69 1.18
CA TYR A 128 -0.97 4.97 2.61
C TYR A 128 -2.07 4.27 3.41
N GLY A 129 -3.03 3.64 2.74
CA GLY A 129 -4.02 2.77 3.35
C GLY A 129 -3.71 1.28 3.25
N LEU A 130 -2.65 0.86 2.59
CA LEU A 130 -2.22 -0.54 2.60
C LEU A 130 -1.74 -0.96 4.00
N PRO A 131 -2.03 -2.19 4.47
CA PRO A 131 -2.78 -3.27 3.80
C PRO A 131 -4.31 -3.11 3.79
N MET A 132 -4.90 -2.24 4.59
CA MET A 132 -6.35 -2.14 4.79
C MET A 132 -7.13 -1.95 3.48
N LYS A 133 -6.56 -1.21 2.52
CA LYS A 133 -7.14 -1.02 1.17
C LYS A 133 -7.29 -2.30 0.34
N LEU A 134 -6.68 -3.41 0.74
CA LEU A 134 -6.90 -4.71 0.09
C LEU A 134 -8.25 -5.35 0.43
N LYS A 135 -8.99 -4.79 1.40
CA LYS A 135 -10.38 -5.14 1.69
C LYS A 135 -11.41 -4.39 0.83
N ASP A 136 -10.96 -3.45 0.02
CA ASP A 136 -11.85 -2.70 -0.86
C ASP A 136 -12.60 -3.61 -1.83
N GLU A 137 -13.85 -3.25 -2.11
CA GLU A 137 -14.67 -3.91 -3.12
C GLU A 137 -13.95 -4.00 -4.47
N GLY A 138 -14.03 -5.18 -5.08
CA GLY A 138 -13.37 -5.47 -6.35
C GLY A 138 -11.92 -5.92 -6.23
N THR A 139 -11.35 -5.97 -5.03
CA THR A 139 -10.11 -6.68 -4.75
C THR A 139 -10.38 -8.18 -4.59
N ILE A 140 -9.59 -9.01 -5.24
CA ILE A 140 -9.68 -10.48 -5.18
C ILE A 140 -8.39 -10.99 -4.54
N ILE A 141 -8.52 -11.49 -3.30
CA ILE A 141 -7.43 -12.11 -2.56
C ILE A 141 -7.35 -13.60 -2.92
N HIS A 142 -6.17 -14.02 -3.40
CA HIS A 142 -5.92 -15.42 -3.70
C HIS A 142 -5.61 -16.16 -2.40
N GLN A 143 -6.28 -17.29 -2.18
CA GLN A 143 -6.23 -18.01 -0.91
C GLN A 143 -4.92 -18.75 -0.65
N ASN A 144 -4.17 -19.07 -1.71
CA ASN A 144 -2.87 -19.70 -1.59
C ASN A 144 -1.80 -18.68 -1.18
N VAL A 145 -1.17 -18.91 -0.02
CA VAL A 145 -0.02 -18.11 0.45
C VAL A 145 1.28 -18.79 0.06
N GLU A 146 2.09 -18.09 -0.73
CA GLU A 146 3.40 -18.61 -1.13
C GLU A 146 4.48 -18.20 -0.13
N LYS A 147 5.48 -19.06 0.08
CA LYS A 147 6.76 -18.65 0.68
C LYS A 147 7.74 -18.31 -0.43
N ARG A 148 8.27 -17.09 -0.43
CA ARG A 148 9.19 -16.62 -1.47
C ARG A 148 10.39 -15.93 -0.86
N LYS A 149 11.59 -16.23 -1.38
CA LYS A 149 12.80 -15.45 -1.10
C LYS A 149 12.88 -14.28 -2.06
N PHE A 150 12.99 -13.06 -1.54
CA PHE A 150 13.13 -11.84 -2.33
C PHE A 150 14.22 -10.95 -1.71
N LYS A 151 15.15 -10.46 -2.53
CA LYS A 151 16.32 -9.67 -2.07
C LYS A 151 17.04 -10.28 -0.84
N GLY A 152 17.19 -11.60 -0.83
CA GLY A 152 17.89 -12.32 0.24
C GLY A 152 17.05 -12.67 1.48
N LYS A 153 15.81 -12.15 1.62
CA LYS A 153 14.92 -12.39 2.76
C LYS A 153 13.73 -13.28 2.38
N GLU A 154 13.26 -14.11 3.31
CA GLU A 154 12.06 -14.93 3.13
C GLU A 154 10.79 -14.18 3.55
N TYR A 155 9.73 -14.36 2.76
CA TYR A 155 8.43 -13.71 2.94
C TYR A 155 7.27 -14.68 2.78
N LEU A 156 6.15 -14.35 3.40
CA LEU A 156 4.82 -14.82 3.01
C LEU A 156 4.29 -13.89 1.91
N VAL A 157 3.82 -14.44 0.80
CA VAL A 157 3.39 -13.66 -0.36
C VAL A 157 1.91 -13.88 -0.62
N LEU A 158 1.17 -12.78 -0.61
CA LEU A 158 -0.24 -12.69 -0.95
C LEU A 158 -0.35 -12.17 -2.37
N LYS A 159 -1.08 -12.89 -3.22
CA LYS A 159 -1.43 -12.43 -4.56
C LYS A 159 -2.80 -11.75 -4.51
N ALA A 160 -2.89 -10.56 -5.09
CA ALA A 160 -4.14 -9.86 -5.30
C ALA A 160 -4.33 -9.52 -6.78
N THR A 161 -5.54 -9.74 -7.26
CA THR A 161 -6.01 -9.29 -8.57
C THR A 161 -7.24 -8.42 -8.38
N TYR A 162 -7.67 -7.71 -9.42
CA TYR A 162 -8.80 -6.80 -9.32
C TYR A 162 -9.84 -7.10 -10.39
N ASN A 163 -11.09 -6.76 -10.10
CA ASN A 163 -12.13 -6.69 -11.11
C ASN A 163 -11.70 -5.73 -12.23
N LYS A 164 -12.13 -6.01 -13.46
CA LYS A 164 -11.71 -5.28 -14.67
C LYS A 164 -11.93 -3.76 -14.59
N GLU A 165 -12.97 -3.34 -13.87
CA GLU A 165 -13.32 -1.92 -13.65
C GLU A 165 -12.39 -1.20 -12.67
N VAL A 166 -11.70 -1.95 -11.79
CA VAL A 166 -10.78 -1.40 -10.78
C VAL A 166 -9.34 -1.38 -11.30
N GLY A 167 -8.89 -2.47 -11.91
CA GLY A 167 -7.52 -2.59 -12.39
C GLY A 167 -7.26 -3.87 -13.15
N LYS A 168 -6.20 -3.86 -13.95
CA LYS A 168 -5.75 -5.03 -14.73
C LYS A 168 -4.43 -5.62 -14.22
N ASP A 169 -3.76 -4.89 -13.34
CA ASP A 169 -2.44 -5.28 -12.83
C ASP A 169 -2.58 -6.41 -11.81
N THR A 170 -1.61 -7.31 -11.81
CA THR A 170 -1.50 -8.37 -10.78
C THR A 170 -0.51 -7.93 -9.72
N TRP A 171 -0.94 -7.95 -8.46
CA TRP A 171 -0.14 -7.51 -7.33
C TRP A 171 0.30 -8.69 -6.46
N TYR A 172 1.49 -8.57 -5.90
CA TYR A 172 2.09 -9.46 -4.92
C TYR A 172 2.53 -8.62 -3.72
N PHE A 173 1.99 -8.91 -2.55
CA PHE A 173 2.32 -8.26 -1.29
C PHE A 173 3.13 -9.23 -0.44
N TYR A 174 4.26 -8.77 0.09
CA TYR A 174 5.22 -9.58 0.80
C TYR A 174 5.23 -9.17 2.26
N PHE A 175 4.99 -10.14 3.12
CA PHE A 175 4.85 -9.95 4.55
C PHE A 175 5.96 -10.68 5.30
N ASN A 176 6.41 -10.03 6.37
CA ASN A 176 7.34 -10.63 7.31
C ASN A 176 6.68 -11.89 7.95
N PRO A 177 7.29 -13.08 7.88
CA PRO A 177 6.68 -14.31 8.37
C PRO A 177 6.50 -14.36 9.90
N LYS A 178 7.17 -13.47 10.65
CA LYS A 178 7.08 -13.40 12.11
C LYS A 178 6.10 -12.33 12.59
N THR A 179 6.12 -11.16 11.97
CA THR A 179 5.35 -10.00 12.43
C THR A 179 4.14 -9.68 11.57
N TYR A 180 4.05 -10.25 10.37
CA TYR A 180 3.06 -9.94 9.34
C TYR A 180 3.08 -8.49 8.85
N ALA A 181 4.13 -7.74 9.16
CA ALA A 181 4.38 -6.42 8.58
C ALA A 181 4.52 -6.54 7.05
N MET A 182 3.83 -5.69 6.30
CA MET A 182 4.03 -5.55 4.87
C MET A 182 5.37 -4.85 4.62
N GLU A 183 6.24 -5.50 3.85
CA GLU A 183 7.62 -5.03 3.63
C GLU A 183 7.97 -4.84 2.16
N VAL A 184 7.22 -5.45 1.23
CA VAL A 184 7.34 -5.22 -0.21
C VAL A 184 5.96 -5.31 -0.84
N TYR A 185 5.71 -4.48 -1.84
CA TYR A 185 4.69 -4.80 -2.84
C TYR A 185 5.28 -4.72 -4.23
N GLN A 186 4.79 -5.59 -5.10
CA GLN A 186 5.28 -5.75 -6.47
C GLN A 186 4.08 -5.95 -7.38
N PHE A 187 4.04 -5.26 -8.50
CA PHE A 187 2.97 -5.42 -9.47
C PHE A 187 3.52 -5.62 -10.87
N TYR A 188 2.75 -6.37 -11.66
CA TYR A 188 3.05 -6.64 -13.05
C TYR A 188 1.89 -6.15 -13.90
N LYS A 189 2.21 -5.49 -15.01
CA LYS A 189 1.25 -5.20 -16.08
C LYS A 189 1.16 -6.44 -16.99
N GLU A 190 0.54 -6.30 -18.16
CA GLU A 190 0.28 -7.42 -19.08
C GLU A 190 1.51 -8.25 -19.49
N LYS A 191 2.73 -7.72 -19.37
CA LYS A 191 3.99 -8.43 -19.71
C LYS A 191 4.73 -8.92 -18.47
N LYS A 192 5.33 -10.10 -18.56
CA LYS A 192 5.99 -10.83 -17.46
C LYS A 192 7.03 -10.04 -16.64
N ASP A 193 7.76 -9.10 -17.26
CA ASP A 193 8.77 -8.26 -16.59
C ASP A 193 8.39 -6.77 -16.55
N SER A 194 7.13 -6.45 -16.82
CA SER A 194 6.61 -5.09 -16.71
C SER A 194 6.24 -4.75 -15.27
N GLY A 195 6.04 -3.47 -15.00
CA GLY A 195 5.68 -2.99 -13.67
C GLY A 195 6.90 -2.79 -12.78
N GLU A 196 6.63 -2.70 -11.48
CA GLU A 196 7.56 -2.18 -10.49
C GLU A 196 7.46 -3.00 -9.20
N TYR A 197 8.52 -2.94 -8.41
CA TYR A 197 8.51 -3.37 -7.02
C TYR A 197 8.93 -2.22 -6.13
N ILE A 198 8.40 -2.24 -4.91
CA ILE A 198 8.58 -1.18 -3.93
C ILE A 198 9.05 -1.79 -2.63
N LEU A 199 10.23 -1.38 -2.19
CA LEU A 199 10.81 -1.80 -0.92
C LEU A 199 10.34 -0.85 0.18
N LEU A 200 9.78 -1.42 1.24
CA LEU A 200 9.27 -0.68 2.39
C LEU A 200 10.25 -0.77 3.54
N SER A 201 10.54 0.37 4.17
CA SER A 201 11.40 0.40 5.35
C SER A 201 11.02 1.50 6.32
N GLY A 202 11.28 1.25 7.61
CA GLY A 202 10.83 2.12 8.68
C GLY A 202 9.30 2.14 8.82
N LEU A 203 8.84 2.66 9.95
CA LEU A 203 7.43 2.88 10.21
C LEU A 203 7.25 4.29 10.77
N GLU A 204 6.17 4.95 10.35
CA GLU A 204 5.63 6.13 10.99
C GLU A 204 4.22 5.79 11.50
N THR A 205 3.83 6.35 12.63
CA THR A 205 2.49 6.14 13.19
C THR A 205 1.67 7.40 13.02
N ILE A 206 0.56 7.31 12.28
CA ILE A 206 -0.37 8.42 12.04
C ILE A 206 -1.76 7.94 12.45
N ASN A 207 -2.37 8.62 13.42
CA ASN A 207 -3.65 8.21 14.00
C ASN A 207 -3.66 6.74 14.46
N GLU A 208 -2.56 6.34 15.12
CA GLU A 208 -2.31 4.96 15.59
C GLU A 208 -2.18 3.90 14.49
N ILE A 209 -2.20 4.30 13.21
CA ILE A 209 -1.93 3.42 12.07
C ILE A 209 -0.45 3.45 11.76
N LYS A 210 0.21 2.29 11.76
CA LYS A 210 1.60 2.13 11.37
C LYS A 210 1.70 2.07 9.85
N MET A 211 2.25 3.11 9.25
CA MET A 211 2.47 3.20 7.82
C MET A 211 3.96 3.03 7.52
N PRO A 212 4.33 2.36 6.41
CA PRO A 212 5.71 2.36 5.94
C PRO A 212 6.26 3.79 5.82
N LYS A 213 7.45 4.03 6.37
CA LYS A 213 8.09 5.35 6.29
C LYS A 213 8.62 5.62 4.88
N ASN A 214 9.47 4.73 4.39
CA ASN A 214 10.09 4.85 3.08
C ASN A 214 9.47 3.85 2.10
N ARG A 215 9.23 4.30 0.88
CA ARG A 215 8.83 3.48 -0.28
C ARG A 215 9.83 3.70 -1.40
N ALA A 216 10.78 2.79 -1.56
CA ALA A 216 11.78 2.88 -2.63
C ALA A 216 11.31 2.08 -3.85
N TRP A 217 11.12 2.77 -4.97
CA TRP A 217 10.53 2.25 -6.20
C TRP A 217 11.59 1.79 -7.18
N TYR A 218 11.36 0.64 -7.80
CA TYR A 218 12.26 0.05 -8.78
C TYR A 218 11.46 -0.59 -9.92
N TYR A 219 12.00 -0.56 -11.12
CA TYR A 219 11.47 -1.39 -12.20
C TYR A 219 11.70 -2.88 -11.90
N ASN A 220 10.71 -3.72 -12.20
CA ASN A 220 10.89 -5.17 -12.22
C ASN A 220 12.01 -5.55 -13.20
N LYS A 221 11.97 -4.96 -14.40
CA LYS A 221 13.01 -5.11 -15.41
C LYS A 221 14.27 -4.35 -14.99
N ASN A 222 15.40 -5.05 -14.97
CA ASN A 222 16.74 -4.50 -14.72
C ASN A 222 16.94 -3.81 -13.36
N GLU A 223 15.95 -3.84 -12.47
CA GLU A 223 16.05 -3.28 -11.11
C GLU A 223 16.39 -1.79 -11.06
N GLY A 224 16.07 -1.04 -12.11
CA GLY A 224 16.39 0.40 -12.19
C GLY A 224 15.64 1.20 -11.13
N TYR A 225 16.36 1.99 -10.34
CA TYR A 225 15.80 2.86 -9.31
C TYR A 225 14.99 4.02 -9.89
N LEU A 226 13.77 4.20 -9.39
CA LEU A 226 12.83 5.23 -9.85
C LEU A 226 12.78 6.44 -8.92
N GLY A 227 12.92 6.19 -7.63
CA GLY A 227 12.78 7.20 -6.59
C GLY A 227 12.33 6.61 -5.27
N THR A 228 12.31 7.45 -4.24
CA THR A 228 11.82 7.09 -2.91
C THR A 228 10.82 8.12 -2.43
N ASP A 229 9.67 7.65 -1.95
CA ASP A 229 8.76 8.46 -1.16
C ASP A 229 9.09 8.30 0.32
N ILE A 230 9.33 9.42 1.00
CA ILE A 230 9.67 9.47 2.42
C ILE A 230 8.51 10.14 3.16
N LEU A 231 7.79 9.34 3.94
CA LEU A 231 6.74 9.77 4.83
C LEU A 231 7.34 10.45 6.07
N THR A 232 6.74 11.57 6.45
CA THR A 232 7.05 12.30 7.68
C THR A 232 5.77 12.79 8.31
N THR A 233 5.77 12.85 9.63
CA THR A 233 4.73 13.44 10.46
C THR A 233 5.20 14.81 10.97
N ASN A 234 4.26 15.68 11.32
CA ASN A 234 4.57 16.93 12.02
C ASN A 234 5.03 16.66 13.44
#